data_AF-A0A436BKD3-F1
#
_entry.id   AF-A0A436BKD3-F1
#
_cell.length_a   1.000
_cell.length_b   1.000
_cell.length_c   1.000
_cell.angle_alpha   90.00
_cell.angle_beta   90.00
_cell.angle_gamma   90.00
#
_symmetry.space_group_name_H-M   'P 1'
#
loop_
_entity.id
_entity.type
_entity.pdbx_description
1 polymer ?
#
loop_
_entity_poly.entity_id
_entity_poly.type
_entity_poly.pdbx_seq_one_letter_code
_entity_poly.pdbx_strand_id
1 'polypeptide(L)'
;IAGLVQGLAEGIHFGKKAGLDIEKVIEVISKGAAGSWQMENRHKTMNAGKYDFGFAVDWMRKDLGICLAEADRNGARLPVTALVDQFYKDVQAMGGKRWDTSSLLARLEK
;
A
#
# COMPACT_ATOMS: atom_id res chain seq x y z
N ILE A 1 -4.10 3.23 8.03
CA ILE A 1 -3.27 2.08 7.59
C ILE A 1 -3.16 2.03 6.06
N ALA A 2 -4.26 1.86 5.33
CA ALA A 2 -4.26 1.78 3.86
C ALA A 2 -3.51 2.93 3.16
N GLY A 3 -3.74 4.18 3.60
CA GLY A 3 -3.02 5.36 3.07
C GLY A 3 -1.50 5.34 3.27
N LEU A 4 -1.00 4.75 4.36
CA LEU A 4 0.45 4.64 4.60
C LEU A 4 1.11 3.66 3.61
N VAL A 5 0.45 2.52 3.35
CA VAL A 5 0.94 1.53 2.38
C VAL A 5 0.92 2.10 0.97
N GLN A 6 -0.14 2.84 0.62
CA GLN A 6 -0.21 3.53 -0.67
C GLN A 6 0.89 4.60 -0.82
N GLY A 7 1.11 5.44 0.21
CA GLY A 7 2.16 6.44 0.18
C GLY A 7 3.57 5.83 0.06
N LEU A 8 3.81 4.68 0.72
CA LEU A 8 5.05 3.93 0.55
C LEU A 8 5.21 3.39 -0.88
N ALA A 9 4.13 2.84 -1.47
CA ALA A 9 4.15 2.34 -2.84
C ALA A 9 4.49 3.45 -3.84
N GLU A 10 3.85 4.62 -3.70
CA GLU A 10 4.15 5.80 -4.52
C GLU A 10 5.58 6.30 -4.32
N GLY A 11 6.06 6.37 -3.08
CA GLY A 11 7.43 6.78 -2.77
C GLY A 11 8.48 5.84 -3.39
N ILE A 12 8.29 4.52 -3.29
CA ILE A 12 9.16 3.53 -3.91
C ILE A 12 9.12 3.68 -5.44
N HIS A 13 7.93 3.77 -6.02
CA HIS A 13 7.79 3.90 -7.47
C HIS A 13 8.47 5.17 -7.99
N PHE A 14 8.26 6.31 -7.32
CA PHE A 14 8.91 7.57 -7.64
C PHE A 14 10.44 7.44 -7.57
N GLY A 15 10.98 6.87 -6.49
CA GLY A 15 12.42 6.65 -6.34
C GLY A 15 13.00 5.79 -7.48
N LYS A 16 12.29 4.73 -7.89
CA LYS A 16 12.70 3.87 -9.01
C LYS A 16 12.74 4.65 -10.31
N LYS A 17 11.70 5.46 -10.59
CA LYS A 17 11.63 6.31 -11.79
C LYS A 17 12.69 7.41 -11.80
N ALA A 18 13.11 7.88 -10.62
CA ALA A 18 14.22 8.83 -10.46
C ALA A 18 15.61 8.18 -10.55
N GLY A 19 15.71 6.85 -10.76
CA GLY A 19 16.99 6.14 -10.83
C GLY A 19 17.71 6.01 -9.49
N LEU A 20 16.98 6.13 -8.38
CA LEU A 20 17.54 6.05 -7.03
C LEU A 20 17.63 4.60 -6.53
N ASP A 21 18.60 4.36 -5.67
CA ASP A 21 18.69 3.14 -4.87
C ASP A 21 17.65 3.20 -3.74
N ILE A 22 16.56 2.44 -3.92
CA ILE A 22 15.43 2.42 -2.99
C ILE A 22 15.83 1.98 -1.59
N GLU A 23 16.78 1.05 -1.44
CA GLU A 23 17.18 0.59 -0.12
C GLU A 23 17.88 1.72 0.64
N LYS A 24 18.78 2.45 -0.02
CA LYS A 24 19.45 3.62 0.58
C LYS A 24 18.47 4.75 0.88
N VAL A 25 17.53 5.03 -0.03
CA VAL A 25 16.50 6.06 0.20
C VAL A 25 15.73 5.74 1.47
N ILE A 26 15.29 4.50 1.63
CA ILE A 26 14.45 4.08 2.76
C ILE A 26 15.26 4.02 4.05
N GLU A 27 16.51 3.57 4.01
CA GLU A 27 17.41 3.62 5.17
C GLU A 27 17.51 5.04 5.75
N VAL A 28 17.65 6.06 4.89
CA VAL A 28 17.76 7.46 5.31
C VAL A 28 16.45 8.01 5.87
N ILE A 29 15.31 7.79 5.18
CA ILE A 29 14.05 8.45 5.57
C ILE A 29 13.26 7.69 6.65
N SER A 30 13.50 6.38 6.83
CA SER A 30 12.76 5.54 7.78
C SER A 30 12.97 5.92 9.24
N LYS A 31 14.07 6.63 9.56
CA LYS A 31 14.39 7.09 10.92
C LYS A 31 13.89 8.50 11.22
N GLY A 32 13.32 9.20 10.24
CA GLY A 32 12.74 10.53 10.39
C GLY A 32 11.22 10.51 10.54
N ALA A 33 10.60 11.69 10.38
CA ALA A 33 9.14 11.85 10.47
C ALA A 33 8.33 11.08 9.41
N ALA A 34 8.98 10.64 8.32
CA ALA A 34 8.38 9.80 7.30
C ALA A 34 8.33 8.30 7.66
N GLY A 35 8.98 7.90 8.76
CA GLY A 35 9.05 6.52 9.21
C GLY A 35 7.68 5.93 9.51
N SER A 36 7.48 4.66 9.15
CA SER A 36 6.32 3.89 9.55
C SER A 36 6.66 2.41 9.65
N TRP A 37 5.88 1.65 10.42
CA TRP A 37 6.04 0.20 10.50
C TRP A 37 6.01 -0.46 9.11
N GLN A 38 5.13 0.02 8.22
CA GLN A 38 5.02 -0.49 6.86
C GLN A 38 6.30 -0.22 6.07
N MET A 39 6.87 0.98 6.21
CA MET A 39 8.14 1.31 5.57
C MET A 39 9.24 0.36 6.04
N GLU A 40 9.41 0.16 7.34
CA GLU A 40 10.48 -0.72 7.87
C GLU A 40 10.30 -2.18 7.47
N ASN A 41 9.06 -2.67 7.38
CA ASN A 41 8.78 -4.11 7.24
C ASN A 41 8.37 -4.56 5.83
N ARG A 42 7.98 -3.64 4.93
CA ARG A 42 7.46 -3.98 3.59
C ARG A 42 8.31 -3.49 2.44
N HIS A 43 9.18 -2.51 2.64
CA HIS A 43 9.93 -1.93 1.53
C HIS A 43 10.74 -2.94 0.71
N LYS A 44 11.42 -3.89 1.36
CA LYS A 44 12.27 -4.87 0.66
C LYS A 44 11.46 -5.79 -0.24
N THR A 45 10.34 -6.29 0.27
CA THR A 45 9.47 -7.19 -0.48
C THR A 45 8.74 -6.46 -1.60
N MET A 46 8.31 -5.22 -1.36
CA MET A 46 7.79 -4.34 -2.41
C MET A 46 8.83 -4.09 -3.50
N ASN A 47 10.06 -3.69 -3.13
CA ASN A 47 11.12 -3.41 -4.08
C ASN A 47 11.45 -4.64 -4.94
N ALA A 48 11.40 -5.84 -4.35
CA ALA A 48 11.61 -7.12 -5.01
C ALA A 48 10.38 -7.69 -5.76
N GLY A 49 9.21 -7.03 -5.71
CA GLY A 49 7.99 -7.51 -6.35
C GLY A 49 7.43 -8.82 -5.78
N LYS A 50 7.72 -9.12 -4.50
CA LYS A 50 7.26 -10.33 -3.81
C LYS A 50 6.10 -9.99 -2.89
N TYR A 51 4.99 -10.72 -3.00
CA TYR A 51 3.76 -10.43 -2.25
C TYR A 51 3.03 -11.68 -1.75
N ASP A 52 3.60 -12.87 -1.89
CA ASP A 52 3.06 -14.17 -1.49
C ASP A 52 3.21 -14.44 0.02
N PHE A 53 2.88 -13.46 0.85
CA PHE A 53 2.93 -13.54 2.30
C PHE A 53 1.92 -12.59 2.96
N GLY A 54 1.90 -12.55 4.29
CA GLY A 54 1.26 -11.47 5.03
C GLY A 54 -0.27 -11.45 4.92
N PHE A 55 -0.84 -10.23 4.80
CA PHE A 55 -2.29 -10.03 4.88
C PHE A 55 -2.89 -9.80 3.49
N ALA A 56 -3.82 -10.67 3.11
CA ALA A 56 -4.38 -10.70 1.75
C ALA A 56 -5.21 -9.45 1.40
N VAL A 57 -5.08 -8.99 0.15
CA VAL A 57 -5.89 -7.90 -0.42
C VAL A 57 -7.40 -8.14 -0.27
N ASP A 58 -7.89 -9.37 -0.49
CA ASP A 58 -9.31 -9.70 -0.30
C ASP A 58 -9.81 -9.38 1.13
N TRP A 59 -8.99 -9.64 2.14
CA TRP A 59 -9.36 -9.37 3.53
C TRP A 59 -9.31 -7.88 3.83
N MET A 60 -8.31 -7.17 3.32
CA MET A 60 -8.24 -5.72 3.44
C MET A 60 -9.44 -5.04 2.78
N ARG A 61 -9.79 -5.42 1.55
CA ARG A 61 -10.98 -4.94 0.84
C ARG A 61 -12.27 -5.16 1.63
N LYS A 62 -12.42 -6.34 2.24
CA LYS A 62 -13.55 -6.65 3.12
C LYS A 62 -13.58 -5.72 4.34
N ASP A 63 -12.46 -5.52 5.02
CA ASP A 63 -12.37 -4.63 6.19
C ASP A 63 -12.60 -3.16 5.82
N LEU A 64 -12.05 -2.68 4.68
CA LEU A 64 -12.30 -1.33 4.18
C LEU A 64 -13.77 -1.11 3.83
N GLY A 65 -14.44 -2.12 3.26
CA GLY A 65 -15.89 -2.07 3.02
C GLY A 65 -16.69 -1.86 4.31
N ILE A 66 -16.31 -2.54 5.40
CA ILE A 66 -16.93 -2.34 6.71
C ILE A 66 -16.65 -0.91 7.23
N CYS A 67 -15.42 -0.42 7.12
CA CYS A 67 -15.07 0.94 7.54
C CYS A 67 -15.84 2.02 6.76
N LEU A 68 -15.99 1.86 5.45
CA LEU A 68 -16.71 2.80 4.60
C LEU A 68 -18.21 2.78 4.90
N ALA A 69 -18.81 1.59 5.07
CA ALA A 69 -20.21 1.48 5.45
C ALA A 69 -20.49 2.12 6.83
N GLU A 70 -19.58 1.98 7.80
CA GLU A 70 -19.75 2.62 9.10
C GLU A 70 -19.54 4.15 9.03
N ALA A 71 -18.64 4.62 8.15
CA ALA A 71 -18.46 6.05 7.90
C ALA A 71 -19.73 6.69 7.31
N ASP A 72 -20.43 5.98 6.42
CA ASP A 72 -21.72 6.43 5.89
C ASP A 72 -22.78 6.55 6.99
N ARG A 73 -22.73 5.69 8.02
CA ARG A 73 -23.69 5.70 9.14
C ARG A 73 -23.42 6.81 10.16
N ASN A 74 -22.15 7.11 10.44
CA ASN A 74 -21.78 8.07 11.48
C ASN A 74 -21.37 9.46 10.93
N GLY A 75 -21.29 9.62 9.61
CA GLY A 75 -20.96 10.89 8.96
C GLY A 75 -19.46 11.20 8.85
N ALA A 76 -18.58 10.26 9.23
CA ALA A 76 -17.14 10.41 9.02
C ALA A 76 -16.79 10.46 7.53
N ARG A 77 -15.82 11.30 7.16
CA ARG A 77 -15.34 11.41 5.77
C ARG A 77 -14.03 10.67 5.61
N LEU A 78 -14.04 9.59 4.82
CA LEU A 78 -12.87 8.74 4.58
C LEU A 78 -12.41 8.73 3.11
N PRO A 79 -12.14 9.89 2.48
CA PRO A 79 -11.84 9.96 1.04
C PRO A 79 -10.57 9.18 0.66
N VAL A 80 -9.52 9.24 1.48
CA VAL A 80 -8.27 8.48 1.24
C VAL A 80 -8.55 6.97 1.32
N THR A 81 -9.39 6.53 2.26
CA THR A 81 -9.77 5.12 2.37
C THR A 81 -10.51 4.66 1.12
N ALA A 82 -11.50 5.43 0.65
CA ALA A 82 -12.25 5.12 -0.56
C ALA A 82 -11.34 5.05 -1.80
N LEU A 83 -10.37 5.95 -1.90
CA LEU A 83 -9.39 5.94 -2.99
C LEU A 83 -8.51 4.69 -2.96
N VAL A 84 -7.92 4.37 -1.80
CA VAL A 84 -7.04 3.20 -1.68
C VAL A 84 -7.82 1.90 -1.82
N ASP A 85 -9.08 1.86 -1.40
CA ASP A 85 -9.99 0.76 -1.70
C ASP A 85 -10.04 0.51 -3.22
N GLN A 86 -10.25 1.53 -4.06
CA GLN A 86 -10.21 1.37 -5.52
C GLN A 86 -8.87 0.86 -6.02
N PHE A 87 -7.73 1.30 -5.47
CA PHE A 87 -6.43 0.75 -5.85
C PHE A 87 -6.29 -0.74 -5.54
N TYR A 88 -6.84 -1.20 -4.42
CA TYR A 88 -6.90 -2.64 -4.14
C TYR A 88 -7.82 -3.40 -5.10
N LYS A 89 -8.87 -2.77 -5.62
CA LYS A 89 -9.71 -3.35 -6.68
C LYS A 89 -8.90 -3.63 -7.93
N ASP A 90 -8.03 -2.69 -8.31
CA ASP A 90 -7.12 -2.86 -9.44
C ASP A 90 -6.19 -4.05 -9.20
N VAL A 91 -5.60 -4.16 -8.00
CA VAL A 91 -4.76 -5.32 -7.63
C VAL A 91 -5.52 -6.64 -7.72
N GLN A 92 -6.79 -6.69 -7.27
CA GLN A 92 -7.63 -7.88 -7.44
C GLN A 92 -7.84 -8.23 -8.92
N ALA A 93 -8.09 -7.23 -9.77
CA ALA A 93 -8.25 -7.39 -11.21
C ALA A 93 -6.95 -7.87 -11.90
N MET A 94 -5.78 -7.57 -11.32
CA MET A 94 -4.49 -8.08 -11.76
C MET A 94 -4.23 -9.54 -11.35
N GLY A 95 -5.15 -10.19 -10.61
CA GLY A 95 -4.98 -11.54 -10.06
C GLY A 95 -4.36 -11.56 -8.65
N GLY A 96 -4.09 -10.39 -8.06
CA GLY A 96 -3.39 -10.24 -6.78
C GLY A 96 -4.26 -10.41 -5.53
N LYS A 97 -5.39 -11.12 -5.61
CA LYS A 97 -6.36 -11.27 -4.51
C LYS A 97 -5.76 -11.76 -3.19
N ARG A 98 -4.79 -12.68 -3.30
CA ARG A 98 -4.09 -13.33 -2.17
C ARG A 98 -2.74 -12.72 -1.84
N TRP A 99 -2.34 -11.65 -2.54
CA TRP A 99 -1.10 -10.94 -2.26
C TRP A 99 -1.20 -10.12 -0.98
N ASP A 100 -0.07 -9.87 -0.33
CA ASP A 100 0.05 -8.95 0.78
C ASP A 100 -0.47 -7.56 0.36
N THR A 101 -1.04 -6.84 1.31
CA THR A 101 -1.50 -5.46 1.11
C THR A 101 -0.44 -4.50 0.58
N SER A 102 0.85 -4.80 0.76
CA SER A 102 1.96 -4.05 0.14
C SER A 102 2.03 -4.15 -1.40
N SER A 103 1.22 -5.01 -2.02
CA SER A 103 1.12 -5.18 -3.48
C SER A 103 0.57 -3.97 -4.26
N LEU A 104 0.21 -2.88 -3.59
CA LEU A 104 -0.14 -1.61 -4.23
C LEU A 104 0.96 -1.08 -5.16
N LEU A 105 2.23 -1.42 -4.94
CA LEU A 105 3.31 -1.05 -5.88
C LEU A 105 3.17 -1.76 -7.23
N ALA A 106 2.73 -3.02 -7.26
CA ALA A 106 2.60 -3.80 -8.48
C ALA A 106 1.65 -3.12 -9.49
N ARG A 107 0.64 -2.39 -9.00
CA ARG A 107 -0.30 -1.65 -9.86
C ARG A 107 0.36 -0.48 -10.60
N LEU A 108 1.43 0.09 -10.04
CA LEU A 108 2.15 1.25 -10.59
C LEU A 108 3.21 0.84 -11.62
N GLU A 109 3.62 -0.43 -11.60
CA GLU A 109 4.69 -0.96 -12.46
C GLU A 109 4.17 -1.68 -13.71
N LYS A 110 2.84 -1.72 -13.91
CA LYS A 110 2.20 -2.21 -15.13
C LYS A 110 2.25 -1.21 -16.28
#